data_AF-A0A955SHE7-F1
#
_entry.id   AF-A0A955SHE7-F1
#
_cell.length_a   1.000
_cell.length_b   1.000
_cell.length_c   1.000
_cell.angle_alpha   90.00
_cell.angle_beta   90.00
_cell.angle_gamma   90.00
#
_symmetry.space_group_name_H-M   'P 1'
#
loop_
_entity.id
_entity.type
_entity.pdbx_description
1 polymer ?
#
loop_
_entity_poly.entity_id
_entity_poly.type
_entity_poly.pdbx_seq_one_letter_code
_entity_poly.pdbx_strand_id
1 'polypeptide(L)'
;SLIINGEESPSGQAKSGSIHRLERTWRDGDRIRLQLAMKPRWVKGRQSQAGRVALMMGPRVFGVDRTGSELDPDLDLRLVTIDPESLEGPFEDNSLREGGVAFTVEAWKPGEFYPMAKKGLTLRFVEYPNPEVEMVYFKIPNPEDDGLVEDELAVVEKMTDL
;
A
#
# COMPACT_ATOMS: atom_id res chain seq x y z
N SER A 1 8.96 8.58 -14.24
CA SER A 1 9.44 9.10 -15.52
C SER A 1 10.13 7.98 -16.29
N LEU A 2 10.25 8.15 -17.61
CA LEU A 2 10.95 7.25 -18.52
C LEU A 2 11.99 8.07 -19.28
N ILE A 3 13.26 7.70 -19.13
CA ILE A 3 14.41 8.43 -19.69
C ILE A 3 15.19 7.46 -20.59
N ILE A 4 15.52 7.90 -21.80
CA ILE A 4 16.28 7.14 -22.79
C ILE A 4 17.56 7.91 -23.07
N ASN A 5 18.72 7.29 -22.82
CA ASN A 5 20.03 7.91 -23.05
C ASN A 5 20.23 9.29 -22.39
N GLY A 6 19.53 9.56 -21.28
CA GLY A 6 19.60 10.83 -20.55
C GLY A 6 18.51 11.85 -20.91
N GLU A 7 17.71 11.59 -21.95
CA GLU A 7 16.63 12.46 -22.40
C GLU A 7 15.27 11.88 -22.01
N GLU A 8 14.29 12.74 -21.74
CA GLU A 8 12.91 12.28 -21.51
C GLU A 8 12.37 11.56 -22.75
N SER A 9 11.58 10.51 -22.52
CA SER A 9 11.07 9.71 -23.62
C SER A 9 10.18 10.54 -24.57
N PRO A 10 10.44 10.51 -25.88
CA PRO A 10 9.60 11.22 -26.86
C PRO A 10 8.21 10.58 -27.02
N SER A 11 8.03 9.35 -26.53
CA SER A 11 6.75 8.61 -26.56
C SER A 11 5.70 9.12 -25.56
N GLY A 12 5.95 10.23 -24.87
CA GLY A 12 5.07 10.77 -23.83
C GLY A 12 5.13 9.99 -22.50
N GLN A 13 4.22 10.36 -21.59
CA GLN A 13 4.12 9.81 -20.24
C GLN A 13 3.42 8.44 -20.24
N ALA A 14 4.01 7.46 -19.54
CA ALA A 14 3.41 6.14 -19.37
C ALA A 14 2.11 6.20 -18.57
N LYS A 15 1.06 5.50 -19.04
CA LYS A 15 -0.21 5.34 -18.34
C LYS A 15 -0.14 4.16 -17.38
N SER A 16 -0.59 4.33 -16.13
CA SER A 16 -0.69 3.24 -15.15
C SER A 16 -1.61 2.12 -15.65
N GLY A 17 -1.30 0.87 -15.31
CA GLY A 17 -2.08 -0.30 -15.73
C GLY A 17 -1.94 -0.67 -17.20
N SER A 18 -0.98 -0.09 -17.93
CA SER A 18 -0.78 -0.35 -19.37
C SER A 18 0.65 -0.75 -19.70
N ILE A 19 0.82 -1.39 -20.87
CA ILE A 19 2.14 -1.64 -21.43
C ILE A 19 2.57 -0.41 -22.24
N HIS A 20 3.59 0.29 -21.75
CA HIS A 20 4.16 1.43 -22.47
C HIS A 20 5.18 0.96 -23.52
N ARG A 21 4.84 1.13 -24.80
CA ARG A 21 5.69 0.68 -25.92
C ARG A 21 6.66 1.76 -26.37
N LEU A 22 7.92 1.37 -26.57
CA LEU A 22 8.96 2.20 -27.19
C LEU A 22 9.27 1.69 -28.59
N GLU A 23 8.82 2.42 -29.61
CA GLU A 23 9.10 2.12 -31.01
C GLU A 23 10.27 2.95 -31.53
N ARG A 24 11.46 2.33 -31.58
CA ARG A 24 12.69 2.96 -32.08
C ARG A 24 13.69 1.90 -32.54
N THR A 25 14.69 2.33 -33.30
CA THR A 25 15.86 1.49 -33.63
C THR A 25 16.82 1.49 -32.45
N TRP A 26 17.02 0.33 -31.85
CA TRP A 26 17.96 0.13 -30.75
C TRP A 26 19.39 0.00 -31.27
N ARG A 27 20.34 0.61 -30.54
CA ARG A 27 21.77 0.54 -30.79
C ARG A 27 22.49 -0.01 -29.58
N ASP A 28 23.67 -0.56 -29.81
CA ASP A 28 24.55 -0.94 -28.71
C ASP A 28 24.84 0.27 -27.81
N GLY A 29 24.81 0.04 -26.50
CA GLY A 29 24.97 1.09 -25.49
C GLY A 29 23.72 1.91 -25.16
N ASP A 30 22.58 1.72 -25.83
CA ASP A 30 21.32 2.37 -25.44
C ASP A 30 20.92 2.01 -23.99
N ARG A 31 20.48 2.99 -23.21
CA ARG A 31 20.05 2.82 -21.81
C ARG A 31 18.67 3.40 -21.56
N ILE A 32 17.86 2.63 -20.85
CA ILE A 32 16.57 3.06 -20.31
C ILE A 32 16.71 3.24 -18.81
N ARG A 33 16.22 4.36 -18.29
CA ARG A 33 16.00 4.58 -16.85
C ARG A 33 14.51 4.76 -16.60
N LEU A 34 13.97 3.90 -15.74
CA LEU A 34 12.63 3.98 -15.22
C LEU A 34 12.67 4.55 -13.81
N GLN A 35 11.84 5.54 -13.54
CA GLN A 35 11.60 6.04 -12.19
C GLN A 35 10.12 5.87 -11.87
N LEU A 36 9.84 4.89 -10.99
CA LEU A 36 8.51 4.57 -10.51
C LEU A 36 8.37 5.09 -9.08
N ALA A 37 7.39 5.96 -8.84
CA ALA A 37 7.15 6.50 -7.51
C ALA A 37 6.50 5.41 -6.63
N MET A 38 7.27 4.83 -5.70
CA MET A 38 6.78 3.82 -4.76
C MET A 38 6.32 4.48 -3.46
N LYS A 39 5.25 5.28 -3.52
CA LYS A 39 4.68 5.91 -2.33
C LYS A 39 3.81 4.91 -1.54
N PRO A 40 3.71 5.03 -0.21
CA PRO A 40 2.71 4.30 0.55
C PRO A 40 1.30 4.72 0.12
N ARG A 41 0.38 3.77 0.03
CA ARG A 41 -1.02 3.99 -0.35
C ARG A 41 -1.93 2.98 0.33
N TRP A 42 -3.13 3.42 0.67
CA TRP A 42 -4.20 2.57 1.21
C TRP A 42 -5.03 2.01 0.06
N VAL A 43 -4.95 0.70 -0.15
CA VAL A 43 -5.67 0.00 -1.23
C VAL A 43 -6.97 -0.58 -0.68
N LYS A 44 -8.09 -0.28 -1.33
CA LYS A 44 -9.42 -0.78 -0.95
C LYS A 44 -9.48 -2.31 -1.07
N GLY A 45 -9.98 -2.95 -0.02
CA GLY A 45 -10.33 -4.35 -0.01
C GLY A 45 -11.58 -4.63 -0.84
N ARG A 46 -11.61 -5.80 -1.47
CA ARG A 46 -12.71 -6.24 -2.34
C ARG A 46 -13.39 -7.49 -1.81
N GLN A 47 -14.62 -7.73 -2.28
CA GLN A 47 -15.42 -8.92 -1.94
C GLN A 47 -15.48 -9.14 -0.42
N SER A 48 -14.89 -10.22 0.10
CA SER A 48 -14.85 -10.52 1.54
C SER A 48 -14.10 -9.49 2.37
N GLN A 49 -13.33 -8.58 1.75
CA GLN A 49 -12.63 -7.47 2.38
C GLN A 49 -13.26 -6.10 2.08
N ALA A 50 -14.47 -6.06 1.53
CA ALA A 50 -15.18 -4.79 1.30
C ALA A 50 -15.30 -3.99 2.62
N GLY A 51 -15.05 -2.67 2.54
CA GLY A 51 -15.03 -1.77 3.70
C GLY A 51 -13.73 -1.81 4.53
N ARG A 52 -12.70 -2.51 4.03
CA ARG A 52 -11.36 -2.55 4.63
C ARG A 52 -10.30 -2.03 3.68
N VAL A 53 -9.11 -1.77 4.18
CA VAL A 53 -7.94 -1.36 3.39
C VAL A 53 -6.70 -2.14 3.76
N ALA A 54 -5.77 -2.25 2.81
CA ALA A 54 -4.41 -2.74 3.02
C ALA A 54 -3.39 -1.63 2.72
N LEU A 55 -2.30 -1.59 3.47
CA LEU A 55 -1.18 -0.69 3.19
C LEU A 55 -0.27 -1.30 2.13
N MET A 56 0.06 -0.53 1.09
CA MET A 56 1.01 -0.94 0.06
C MET A 56 2.03 0.16 -0.26
N MET A 57 3.26 -0.22 -0.57
CA MET A 57 4.31 0.68 -1.10
C MET A 57 4.94 0.05 -2.33
N GLY A 58 4.62 0.59 -3.52
CA GLY A 58 4.88 -0.12 -4.77
C GLY A 58 4.15 -1.46 -4.79
N PRO A 59 4.82 -2.59 -5.12
CA PRO A 59 4.21 -3.93 -5.10
C PRO A 59 4.22 -4.59 -3.71
N ARG A 60 4.80 -3.94 -2.70
CA ARG A 60 4.95 -4.51 -1.37
C ARG A 60 3.68 -4.29 -0.56
N VAL A 61 3.18 -5.36 0.04
CA VAL A 61 2.04 -5.36 0.97
C VAL A 61 2.59 -5.33 2.40
N PHE A 62 1.89 -4.65 3.28
CA PHE A 62 2.24 -4.59 4.71
C PHE A 62 1.10 -5.13 5.56
N GLY A 63 1.45 -5.74 6.69
CA GLY A 63 0.49 -6.22 7.67
C GLY A 63 1.01 -6.02 9.09
N VAL A 64 0.11 -6.19 10.07
CA VAL A 64 0.42 -5.96 11.48
C VAL A 64 1.13 -7.17 12.05
N ASP A 65 2.28 -6.87 12.67
CA ASP A 65 3.08 -7.76 13.51
C ASP A 65 2.95 -7.26 14.96
N ARG A 66 2.64 -8.16 15.89
CA ARG A 66 2.51 -7.84 17.32
C ARG A 66 3.77 -8.09 18.14
N THR A 67 4.83 -8.62 17.53
CA THR A 67 6.10 -8.90 18.20
C THR A 67 6.64 -7.64 18.85
N GLY A 68 6.77 -7.68 20.18
CA GLY A 68 7.23 -6.54 20.97
C GLY A 68 6.25 -5.37 21.08
N SER A 69 5.00 -5.54 20.63
CA SER A 69 3.95 -4.53 20.82
C SER A 69 3.31 -4.60 22.21
N GLU A 70 2.74 -3.48 22.66
CA GLU A 70 1.93 -3.42 23.89
C GLU A 70 0.45 -3.78 23.63
N LEU A 71 0.13 -4.31 22.45
CA LEU A 71 -1.24 -4.70 22.10
C LEU A 71 -1.65 -5.90 22.96
N ASP A 72 -2.91 -5.87 23.43
CA ASP A 72 -3.52 -7.01 24.10
C ASP A 72 -3.46 -8.25 23.18
N PRO A 73 -2.86 -9.38 23.62
CA PRO A 73 -2.79 -10.60 22.84
C PRO A 73 -4.17 -11.13 22.40
N ASP A 74 -5.20 -10.91 23.21
CA ASP A 74 -6.57 -11.37 22.95
C ASP A 74 -7.38 -10.40 22.07
N LEU A 75 -6.80 -9.25 21.70
CA LEU A 75 -7.46 -8.30 20.80
C LEU A 75 -7.75 -8.95 19.45
N ASP A 76 -9.00 -8.91 19.01
CA ASP A 76 -9.35 -9.34 17.65
C ASP A 76 -9.02 -8.22 16.65
N LEU A 77 -7.88 -8.32 15.95
CA LEU A 77 -7.44 -7.35 14.94
C LEU A 77 -8.49 -7.12 13.85
N ARG A 78 -9.38 -8.10 13.59
CA ARG A 78 -10.41 -7.96 12.56
C ARG A 78 -11.47 -6.94 12.93
N LEU A 79 -11.61 -6.62 14.22
CA LEU A 79 -12.57 -5.66 14.73
C LEU A 79 -11.97 -4.25 14.92
N VAL A 80 -10.65 -4.12 14.81
CA VAL A 80 -9.93 -2.84 14.90
C VAL A 80 -10.22 -1.97 13.67
N THR A 81 -10.40 -0.68 13.94
CA THR A 81 -10.56 0.36 12.92
C THR A 81 -9.33 1.26 12.96
N ILE A 82 -8.59 1.38 11.86
CA ILE A 82 -7.39 2.24 11.77
C ILE A 82 -7.77 3.67 11.37
N ASP A 83 -6.93 4.63 11.71
CA ASP A 83 -6.97 5.98 11.14
C ASP A 83 -5.95 6.11 10.00
N PRO A 84 -6.39 6.11 8.72
CA PRO A 84 -5.49 6.22 7.56
C PRO A 84 -4.62 7.49 7.56
N GLU A 85 -5.11 8.58 8.16
CA GLU A 85 -4.39 9.86 8.19
C GLU A 85 -3.22 9.87 9.18
N SER A 86 -3.23 8.95 10.15
CA SER A 86 -2.18 8.82 11.16
C SER A 86 -0.97 7.99 10.72
N LEU A 87 -0.86 7.68 9.42
CA LEU A 87 0.23 6.89 8.88
C LEU A 87 1.57 7.62 9.03
N GLU A 88 2.49 7.02 9.78
CA GLU A 88 3.87 7.49 9.93
C GLU A 88 4.88 6.49 9.37
N GLY A 89 6.00 7.01 8.87
CA GLY A 89 7.08 6.25 8.25
C GLY A 89 7.37 6.70 6.82
N PRO A 90 8.14 5.91 6.03
CA PRO A 90 8.72 4.62 6.41
C PRO A 90 9.82 4.73 7.47
N PHE A 91 9.83 3.82 8.42
CA PHE A 91 10.93 3.60 9.39
C PHE A 91 11.78 2.40 8.94
N GLU A 92 13.06 2.40 9.25
CA GLU A 92 13.93 1.24 8.96
C GLU A 92 13.43 0.00 9.71
N ASP A 93 13.31 -1.11 8.99
CA ASP A 93 12.92 -2.40 9.57
C ASP A 93 13.53 -3.57 8.79
N ASN A 94 14.52 -4.23 9.36
CA ASN A 94 15.22 -5.33 8.70
C ASN A 94 14.68 -6.72 9.11
N SER A 95 13.46 -6.78 9.67
CA SER A 95 12.89 -8.02 10.21
C SER A 95 12.65 -9.09 9.14
N LEU A 96 12.31 -8.67 7.91
CA LEU A 96 12.13 -9.56 6.76
C LEU A 96 13.38 -9.66 5.88
N ARG A 97 14.03 -8.52 5.59
CA ARG A 97 15.18 -8.40 4.69
C ARG A 97 15.96 -7.11 4.97
N GLU A 98 17.21 -7.08 4.54
CA GLU A 98 18.03 -5.86 4.58
C GLU A 98 17.41 -4.73 3.75
N GLY A 99 17.46 -3.50 4.29
CA GLY A 99 16.84 -2.32 3.70
C GLY A 99 15.32 -2.43 3.66
N GLY A 100 14.74 -3.16 4.61
CA GLY A 100 13.29 -3.22 4.78
C GLY A 100 12.76 -1.98 5.49
N VAL A 101 11.44 -1.82 5.48
CA VAL A 101 10.79 -0.71 6.19
C VAL A 101 9.50 -1.14 6.88
N ALA A 102 9.12 -0.37 7.90
CA ALA A 102 7.86 -0.49 8.62
C ALA A 102 7.13 0.86 8.69
N PHE A 103 5.86 0.82 9.08
CA PHE A 103 5.01 1.99 9.31
C PHE A 103 4.29 1.86 10.64
N THR A 104 3.85 2.98 11.20
CA THR A 104 2.93 2.99 12.35
C THR A 104 1.64 3.70 11.99
N VAL A 105 0.53 3.22 12.54
CA VAL A 105 -0.81 3.79 12.32
C VAL A 105 -1.58 3.73 13.62
N GLU A 106 -2.18 4.85 14.01
CA GLU A 106 -3.07 4.90 15.15
C GLU A 106 -4.42 4.23 14.83
N ALA A 107 -5.07 3.65 15.83
CA ALA A 107 -6.31 2.93 15.67
C ALA A 107 -7.24 3.04 16.88
N TRP A 108 -8.53 2.82 16.63
CA TRP A 108 -9.55 2.66 17.67
C TRP A 108 -9.69 1.19 18.04
N LYS A 109 -9.92 0.94 19.34
CA LYS A 109 -10.29 -0.39 19.82
C LYS A 109 -11.65 -0.82 19.25
N PRO A 110 -11.96 -2.12 19.26
CA PRO A 110 -13.26 -2.63 18.84
C PRO A 110 -14.41 -1.89 19.52
N GLY A 111 -15.31 -1.31 18.73
CA GLY A 111 -16.49 -0.59 19.22
C GLY A 111 -16.24 0.85 19.67
N GLU A 112 -15.00 1.32 19.70
CA GLU A 112 -14.65 2.69 20.14
C GLU A 112 -14.55 3.68 18.97
N PHE A 113 -15.02 3.33 17.77
CA PHE A 113 -15.02 4.25 16.64
C PHE A 113 -16.31 5.10 16.65
N TYR A 114 -16.25 6.30 17.25
CA TYR A 114 -17.33 7.29 17.29
C TYR A 114 -16.77 8.73 17.37
N PRO A 115 -17.58 9.77 17.07
CA PRO A 115 -17.13 11.16 17.14
C PRO A 115 -16.56 11.48 18.54
N MET A 116 -15.33 12.00 18.59
CA MET A 116 -14.54 12.32 19.81
C MET A 116 -13.87 11.14 20.52
N ALA A 117 -13.99 9.91 20.03
CA ALA A 117 -13.26 8.79 20.61
C ALA A 117 -11.74 8.96 20.43
N LYS A 118 -10.98 8.72 21.50
CA LYS A 118 -9.52 8.70 21.42
C LYS A 118 -9.06 7.42 20.73
N LYS A 119 -8.06 7.56 19.88
CA LYS A 119 -7.34 6.40 19.35
C LYS A 119 -6.53 5.80 20.50
N GLY A 120 -6.74 4.52 20.75
CA GLY A 120 -6.22 3.83 21.93
C GLY A 120 -5.18 2.77 21.61
N LEU A 121 -4.81 2.64 20.34
CA LEU A 121 -3.89 1.64 19.81
C LEU A 121 -2.93 2.29 18.81
N THR A 122 -1.71 1.77 18.76
CA THR A 122 -0.75 2.04 17.68
C THR A 122 -0.36 0.70 17.08
N LEU A 123 -0.63 0.53 15.78
CA LEU A 123 -0.33 -0.69 15.05
C LEU A 123 0.97 -0.51 14.26
N ARG A 124 1.87 -1.50 14.34
CA ARG A 124 3.10 -1.54 13.54
C ARG A 124 2.88 -2.43 12.31
N PHE A 125 3.00 -1.83 11.14
CA PHE A 125 2.87 -2.50 9.84
C PHE A 125 4.26 -2.84 9.30
N VAL A 126 4.54 -4.12 9.11
CA VAL A 126 5.80 -4.65 8.54
C VAL A 126 5.55 -5.29 7.18
N GLU A 127 6.62 -5.51 6.41
CA GLU A 127 6.52 -6.14 5.09
C GLU A 127 5.94 -7.57 5.17
N TYR A 128 4.94 -7.87 4.34
CA TYR A 128 4.52 -9.23 4.04
C TYR A 128 5.48 -9.85 3.00
N PRO A 129 5.84 -11.15 3.06
CA PRO A 129 5.29 -12.21 3.92
C PRO A 129 6.13 -12.50 5.16
N ASN A 130 6.46 -11.48 5.98
CA ASN A 130 7.03 -11.76 7.31
C ASN A 130 6.10 -12.73 8.07
N PRO A 131 6.63 -13.85 8.61
CA PRO A 131 5.82 -14.89 9.26
C PRO A 131 5.06 -14.41 10.50
N GLU A 132 5.50 -13.32 11.13
CA GLU A 132 4.83 -12.74 12.31
C GLU A 132 3.64 -11.83 11.94
N VAL A 133 3.38 -11.62 10.65
CA VAL A 133 2.22 -10.84 10.21
C VAL A 133 0.93 -11.61 10.47
N GLU A 134 0.09 -11.06 11.34
CA GLU A 134 -1.20 -11.65 11.71
C GLU A 134 -2.35 -11.17 10.81
N MET A 135 -2.29 -9.92 10.33
CA MET A 135 -3.40 -9.33 9.58
C MET A 135 -2.98 -8.21 8.62
N VAL A 136 -3.60 -8.18 7.44
CA VAL A 136 -3.30 -7.20 6.37
C VAL A 136 -4.42 -6.18 6.16
N TYR A 137 -5.69 -6.59 6.26
CA TYR A 137 -6.84 -5.75 5.91
C TYR A 137 -7.59 -5.19 7.13
N PHE A 138 -7.59 -3.87 7.32
CA PHE A 138 -8.21 -3.24 8.49
C PHE A 138 -9.45 -2.44 8.13
N LYS A 139 -10.41 -2.34 9.06
CA LYS A 139 -11.55 -1.44 8.89
C LYS A 139 -11.07 0.00 8.95
N ILE A 140 -11.81 0.88 8.29
CA ILE A 140 -11.59 2.33 8.33
C ILE A 140 -12.89 3.08 8.59
N PRO A 141 -12.81 4.33 9.10
CA PRO A 141 -13.97 5.19 9.34
C PRO A 141 -14.90 5.36 8.14
N ASN A 142 -14.32 5.68 6.98
CA ASN A 142 -15.03 5.97 5.76
C ASN A 142 -14.40 5.15 4.61
N PRO A 143 -15.04 4.06 4.15
CA PRO A 143 -14.52 3.25 3.05
C PRO A 143 -14.56 3.94 1.68
N GLU A 144 -15.24 5.09 1.59
CA GLU A 144 -15.33 5.92 0.39
C GLU A 144 -14.44 7.18 0.48
N ASP A 145 -13.43 7.17 1.34
CA ASP A 145 -12.47 8.27 1.44
C ASP A 145 -11.65 8.41 0.13
N ASP A 146 -11.50 9.65 -0.35
CA ASP A 146 -10.81 9.98 -1.61
C ASP A 146 -9.30 9.67 -1.57
N GLY A 147 -8.71 9.54 -0.36
CA GLY A 147 -7.33 9.14 -0.16
C GLY A 147 -7.07 7.65 -0.41
N LEU A 148 -8.12 6.86 -0.59
CA LEU A 148 -8.04 5.42 -0.84
C LEU A 148 -7.97 5.13 -2.33
N VAL A 149 -7.15 4.17 -2.72
CA VAL A 149 -7.01 3.74 -4.12
C VAL A 149 -7.68 2.40 -4.37
N GLU A 150 -8.22 2.22 -5.57
CA GLU A 150 -8.70 0.91 -6.02
C GLU A 150 -7.55 -0.07 -6.18
N ASP A 151 -7.86 -1.36 -6.04
CA ASP A 151 -6.93 -2.44 -6.37
C ASP A 151 -6.64 -2.45 -7.88
N GLU A 152 -5.36 -2.31 -8.24
CA GLU A 152 -4.86 -2.22 -9.61
C GLU A 152 -5.21 -3.46 -10.45
N LEU A 153 -5.38 -4.64 -9.83
CA LEU A 153 -5.77 -5.87 -10.53
C LEU A 153 -7.27 -5.94 -10.81
N ALA A 154 -8.05 -5.10 -10.15
CA ALA A 154 -9.50 -5.13 -10.25
C ALA A 154 -10.06 -4.07 -11.20
N VAL A 155 -9.21 -3.19 -11.72
CA VAL A 155 -9.54 -2.29 -12.82
C VAL A 155 -9.55 -3.11 -14.12
N VAL A 156 -10.63 -3.85 -14.34
CA VAL A 156 -10.92 -4.38 -15.67
C VAL A 156 -11.46 -3.21 -16.48
N GLU A 157 -10.60 -2.56 -17.27
CA GLU A 157 -11.09 -1.80 -18.42
C GLU A 157 -11.90 -2.81 -19.25
N LYS A 158 -13.20 -2.59 -19.36
CA LYS A 158 -14.00 -3.32 -20.35
C LYS A 158 -13.32 -3.06 -21.69
N MET A 159 -12.74 -4.10 -22.29
CA MET A 159 -12.51 -4.13 -23.73
C MET A 159 -13.88 -4.13 -24.41
N THR A 160 -14.52 -2.97 -24.45
CA THR A 160 -15.52 -2.66 -25.47
C THR A 160 -14.76 -2.38 -26.75
N ASP A 161 -15.13 -3.13 -27.79
CA ASP A 161 -14.74 -3.04 -29.19
C ASP A 161 -13.57 -3.96 -29.63
N LEU A 162 -13.97 -5.19 -29.98
CA LEU A 162 -13.47 -5.93 -31.14
C LEU A 162 -14.65 -6.24 -32.06
#